data_AF-A0A7S0FB44-F1
#
_entry.id   AF-A0A7S0FB44-F1
#
_cell.length_a   1.000
_cell.length_b   1.000
_cell.length_c   1.000
_cell.angle_alpha   90.00
_cell.angle_beta   90.00
_cell.angle_gamma   90.00
#
_symmetry.space_group_name_H-M   'P 1'
#
loop_
_entity.id
_entity.type
_entity.pdbx_description
1 polymer ?
#
loop_
_entity_poly.entity_id
_entity_poly.type
_entity_poly.pdbx_seq_one_letter_code
_entity_poly.pdbx_strand_id
1 'polypeptide(L)'
;AGSVAVSSHGSARTVHSVASAPPVCSPARCFLPDTTFRHAEDGTYESASNLKQAEVERDLVALRVAGEKAAFAVRAEHLLLTKGAAGKPVACAANEFTSGSFLYDGAGFQQVAEVVRFKKGTSVVEVSFESDAVALAWVLPRQQREGRLSMA
;
A
#
# COMPACT_ATOMS: atom_id res chain seq x y z
N ALA A 1 32.73 -38.83 -12.85
CA ALA A 1 31.66 -38.78 -11.83
C ALA A 1 31.33 -37.32 -11.59
N GLY A 2 30.11 -36.89 -11.93
CA GLY A 2 29.70 -35.49 -11.94
C GLY A 2 29.38 -34.96 -10.54
N SER A 3 29.83 -33.74 -10.25
CA SER A 3 29.51 -33.00 -9.02
C SER A 3 28.23 -32.21 -9.23
N VAL A 4 27.28 -32.32 -8.29
CA VAL A 4 25.98 -31.66 -8.32
C VAL A 4 26.10 -30.26 -7.74
N ALA A 5 25.73 -29.26 -8.53
CA ALA A 5 25.61 -27.88 -8.07
C ALA A 5 24.33 -27.70 -7.25
N VAL A 6 24.48 -27.22 -6.01
CA VAL A 6 23.35 -26.79 -5.17
C VAL A 6 22.93 -25.39 -5.64
N SER A 7 21.79 -25.31 -6.33
CA SER A 7 21.14 -24.03 -6.62
C SER A 7 20.41 -23.52 -5.38
N SER A 8 20.92 -22.42 -4.82
CA SER A 8 20.20 -21.64 -3.83
C SER A 8 18.99 -20.98 -4.50
N HIS A 9 17.79 -21.44 -4.16
CA HIS A 9 16.58 -20.74 -4.53
C HIS A 9 16.53 -19.44 -3.72
N GLY A 10 16.61 -18.31 -4.43
CA GLY A 10 16.44 -16.99 -3.86
C GLY A 10 15.11 -16.92 -3.12
N SER A 11 15.18 -16.63 -1.83
CA SER A 11 14.03 -16.45 -0.95
C SER A 11 13.09 -15.41 -1.56
N ALA A 12 11.88 -15.85 -1.91
CA ALA A 12 10.82 -14.97 -2.36
C ALA A 12 10.60 -13.89 -1.30
N ARG A 13 10.81 -12.63 -1.69
CA ARG A 13 10.65 -11.45 -0.84
C ARG A 13 9.28 -11.51 -0.16
N THR A 14 9.30 -11.59 1.17
CA THR A 14 8.12 -11.54 2.02
C THR A 14 7.40 -10.22 1.75
N VAL A 15 6.20 -10.31 1.19
CA VAL A 15 5.28 -9.17 1.05
C VAL A 15 4.64 -8.95 2.41
N HIS A 16 5.03 -7.89 3.10
CA HIS A 16 4.39 -7.47 4.34
C HIS A 16 3.00 -6.91 3.99
N SER A 17 1.97 -7.61 4.47
CA SER A 17 0.59 -7.16 4.42
C SER A 17 0.45 -5.93 5.32
N VAL A 18 -0.40 -4.96 4.99
CA VAL A 18 -0.75 -3.87 5.92
C VAL A 18 -2.26 -3.90 6.09
N ALA A 19 -2.73 -4.21 7.29
CA ALA A 19 -4.15 -4.24 7.59
C ALA A 19 -4.65 -2.82 7.91
N SER A 20 -5.45 -2.26 7.00
CA SER A 20 -6.06 -0.94 7.15
C SER A 20 -7.55 -1.03 7.52
N ALA A 21 -7.87 -0.37 8.64
CA ALA A 21 -9.16 0.16 9.12
C ALA A 21 -10.15 -0.74 9.93
N PRO A 22 -10.66 -0.24 11.09
CA PRO A 22 -11.76 -0.79 11.91
C PRO A 22 -13.16 -0.38 11.40
N PRO A 23 -14.27 -0.90 11.99
CA PRO A 23 -15.53 -1.19 11.28
C PRO A 23 -16.55 -0.05 11.16
N VAL A 24 -16.15 1.23 11.09
CA VAL A 24 -17.14 2.30 10.89
C VAL A 24 -16.54 3.42 10.06
N CYS A 25 -16.75 3.36 8.75
CA CYS A 25 -16.81 4.48 7.80
C CYS A 25 -16.81 3.88 6.40
N SER A 26 -17.99 3.74 5.78
CA SER A 26 -18.12 3.29 4.40
C SER A 26 -17.81 4.44 3.41
N PRO A 27 -17.10 4.15 2.30
CA PRO A 27 -15.73 4.65 2.18
C PRO A 27 -15.27 5.04 0.77
N ALA A 28 -14.08 5.63 0.68
CA ALA A 28 -13.25 5.59 -0.53
C ALA A 28 -11.94 4.80 -0.25
N ARG A 29 -11.52 3.90 -1.16
CA ARG A 29 -10.25 3.14 -1.10
C ARG A 29 -9.51 3.22 -2.44
N CYS A 30 -8.17 3.11 -2.45
CA CYS A 30 -7.29 3.46 -3.59
C CYS A 30 -6.60 2.23 -4.22
N PHE A 31 -6.57 2.13 -5.56
CA PHE A 31 -5.95 1.02 -6.32
C PHE A 31 -4.87 1.50 -7.30
N LEU A 32 -3.94 0.62 -7.66
CA LEU A 32 -2.86 0.92 -8.61
C LEU A 32 -3.37 0.99 -10.06
N PRO A 33 -2.74 1.77 -10.96
CA PRO A 33 -3.21 1.94 -12.35
C PRO A 33 -3.27 0.67 -13.19
N ASP A 34 -2.56 -0.38 -12.80
CA ASP A 34 -2.52 -1.70 -13.44
C ASP A 34 -3.54 -2.70 -12.87
N THR A 35 -4.32 -2.30 -11.87
CA THR A 35 -5.42 -3.10 -11.33
C THR A 35 -6.52 -3.25 -12.38
N THR A 36 -7.03 -4.45 -12.60
CA THR A 36 -8.17 -4.71 -13.49
C THR A 36 -9.40 -5.09 -12.68
N PHE A 37 -10.55 -4.55 -13.06
CA PHE A 37 -11.85 -4.82 -12.45
C PHE A 37 -12.72 -5.56 -13.46
N ARG A 38 -13.53 -6.50 -12.98
CA ARG A 38 -14.53 -7.18 -13.80
C ARG A 38 -15.89 -6.55 -13.55
N HIS A 39 -16.53 -6.08 -14.61
CA HIS A 39 -17.91 -5.56 -14.58
C HIS A 39 -18.87 -6.71 -14.28
N ALA A 40 -19.78 -6.51 -13.31
CA ALA A 40 -20.71 -7.56 -12.87
C ALA A 40 -21.81 -7.85 -13.90
N GLU A 41 -22.17 -6.86 -14.71
CA GLU A 41 -23.32 -6.92 -15.63
C GLU A 41 -23.01 -7.67 -16.92
N ASP A 42 -21.85 -7.43 -17.52
CA ASP A 42 -21.46 -7.98 -18.83
C ASP A 42 -20.21 -8.87 -18.77
N GLY A 43 -19.56 -8.96 -17.61
CA GLY A 43 -18.34 -9.74 -17.41
C GLY A 43 -17.11 -9.16 -18.09
N THR A 44 -17.18 -7.96 -18.65
CA THR A 44 -16.03 -7.28 -19.28
C THR A 44 -15.00 -6.86 -18.23
N TYR A 45 -13.77 -6.61 -18.68
CA TYR A 45 -12.67 -6.18 -17.83
C TYR A 45 -12.27 -4.76 -18.16
N GLU A 46 -12.09 -3.93 -17.14
CA GLU A 46 -11.60 -2.57 -17.28
C GLU A 46 -10.40 -2.34 -16.38
N SER A 47 -9.34 -1.77 -16.96
CA SER A 47 -8.16 -1.37 -16.21
C SER A 47 -8.44 -0.08 -15.44
N ALA A 48 -7.90 0.03 -14.23
CA ALA A 48 -7.87 1.25 -13.44
C ALA A 48 -7.34 2.46 -14.24
N SER A 49 -6.42 2.22 -15.18
CA SER A 49 -5.90 3.24 -16.09
C SER A 49 -6.92 3.78 -17.10
N ASN A 50 -7.97 3.01 -17.42
CA ASN A 50 -8.99 3.38 -18.42
C ASN A 50 -10.19 4.08 -17.79
N LEU A 51 -10.37 3.95 -16.48
CA LEU A 51 -11.30 4.75 -15.71
C LEU A 51 -10.80 6.20 -15.73
N LYS A 52 -11.35 7.02 -16.64
CA LYS A 52 -11.06 8.45 -16.75
C LYS A 52 -11.50 9.16 -15.46
N GLN A 53 -10.62 9.16 -14.47
CA GLN A 53 -10.80 10.00 -13.30
C GLN A 53 -9.99 11.26 -13.48
N ALA A 54 -10.64 12.39 -13.22
CA ALA A 54 -9.96 13.66 -13.09
C ALA A 54 -8.80 13.50 -12.10
N GLU A 55 -7.61 13.92 -12.51
CA GLU A 55 -6.50 14.02 -11.58
C GLU A 55 -6.89 15.06 -10.53
N VAL A 56 -6.95 14.64 -9.27
CA VAL A 56 -7.26 15.55 -8.16
C VAL A 56 -6.00 15.66 -7.31
N GLU A 57 -5.62 16.89 -6.96
CA GLU A 57 -4.56 17.11 -5.98
C GLU A 57 -5.03 16.64 -4.59
N ARG A 58 -4.26 15.76 -3.97
CA ARG A 58 -4.57 15.18 -2.66
C ARG A 58 -3.38 15.31 -1.71
N ASP A 59 -3.70 15.40 -0.42
CA ASP A 59 -2.73 15.27 0.66
C ASP A 59 -2.40 13.79 0.88
N LEU A 60 -1.12 13.47 0.76
CA LEU A 60 -0.58 12.12 0.90
C LEU A 60 0.45 12.06 2.02
N VAL A 61 0.54 10.88 2.62
CA VAL A 61 1.54 10.54 3.63
C VAL A 61 2.28 9.29 3.15
N ALA A 62 3.58 9.44 2.89
CA ALA A 62 4.48 8.32 2.67
C ALA A 62 5.07 7.86 4.00
N LEU A 63 4.93 6.56 4.29
CA LEU A 63 5.44 5.91 5.49
C LEU A 63 6.51 4.89 5.09
N ARG A 64 7.65 4.93 5.78
CA ARG A 64 8.70 3.89 5.68
C ARG A 64 8.83 3.17 7.02
N VAL A 65 8.68 1.86 6.98
CA VAL A 65 8.86 0.98 8.14
C VAL A 65 10.36 0.73 8.39
N ALA A 66 10.77 0.62 9.66
CA ALA A 66 12.15 0.33 10.03
C ALA A 66 12.59 -1.04 9.51
N GLY A 67 13.79 -1.10 8.92
CA GLY A 67 14.31 -2.31 8.27
C GLY A 67 13.86 -2.49 6.81
N GLU A 68 12.81 -1.77 6.38
CA GLU A 68 12.32 -1.82 5.01
C GLU A 68 12.96 -0.76 4.11
N LYS A 69 13.26 -1.15 2.87
CA LYS A 69 13.82 -0.23 1.86
C LYS A 69 12.74 0.58 1.13
N ALA A 70 11.50 0.08 1.12
CA ALA A 70 10.39 0.70 0.41
C ALA A 70 9.54 1.54 1.36
N ALA A 71 8.98 2.63 0.82
CA ALA A 71 7.91 3.39 1.46
C ALA A 71 6.61 3.15 0.69
N PHE A 72 5.49 3.22 1.39
CA PHE A 72 4.16 3.23 0.77
C PHE A 72 3.48 4.56 1.07
N ALA A 73 2.64 5.04 0.14
CA ALA A 73 1.92 6.29 0.29
C ALA A 73 0.41 6.03 0.40
N VAL A 74 -0.23 6.69 1.37
CA VAL A 74 -1.67 6.67 1.59
C VAL A 74 -2.21 8.09 1.66
N ARG A 75 -3.53 8.26 1.55
CA ARG A 75 -4.17 9.56 1.80
C ARG A 75 -4.00 9.96 3.26
N ALA A 76 -3.85 11.27 3.49
CA ALA A 76 -3.66 11.84 4.82
C ALA A 76 -4.77 11.45 5.80
N GLU A 77 -6.02 11.40 5.35
CA GLU A 77 -7.19 11.04 6.14
C GLU A 77 -7.43 9.52 6.24
N HIS A 78 -6.61 8.69 5.58
CA HIS A 78 -6.81 7.24 5.60
C HIS A 78 -6.51 6.68 7.00
N LEU A 79 -7.41 5.85 7.52
CA LEU A 79 -7.26 5.25 8.84
C LEU A 79 -6.34 4.03 8.78
N LEU A 80 -5.20 4.12 9.47
CA LEU A 80 -4.29 3.01 9.70
C LEU A 80 -4.43 2.51 11.14
N LEU A 81 -3.94 1.30 11.41
CA LEU A 81 -3.90 0.76 12.75
C LEU A 81 -2.55 1.05 13.40
N THR A 82 -2.57 1.71 14.57
CA THR A 82 -1.40 2.03 15.39
C THR A 82 -1.45 1.34 16.75
N LYS A 83 -0.34 1.37 17.50
CA LYS A 83 -0.23 0.76 18.83
C LYS A 83 -0.87 1.67 19.89
N GLY A 84 -2.01 1.26 20.43
CA GLY A 84 -2.66 1.93 21.56
C GLY A 84 -1.98 1.67 22.90
N ALA A 85 -2.44 2.35 23.96
CA ALA A 85 -1.86 2.27 25.31
C ALA A 85 -1.80 0.84 25.89
N ALA A 86 -2.78 -0.01 25.57
CA ALA A 86 -2.82 -1.41 26.00
C ALA A 86 -2.06 -2.38 25.05
N GLY A 87 -1.28 -1.86 24.10
CA GLY A 87 -0.66 -2.65 23.04
C GLY A 87 -1.67 -3.23 22.03
N LYS A 88 -2.93 -2.78 22.05
CA LYS A 88 -3.97 -3.18 21.09
C LYS A 88 -3.95 -2.29 19.86
N PRO A 89 -4.32 -2.80 18.67
CA PRO A 89 -4.48 -1.98 17.48
C PRO A 89 -5.61 -0.96 17.65
N VAL A 90 -5.35 0.30 17.32
CA VAL A 90 -6.32 1.41 17.36
C VAL A 90 -6.24 2.17 16.04
N ALA A 91 -7.39 2.60 15.49
CA ALA A 91 -7.40 3.45 14.30
C ALA A 91 -6.76 4.82 14.58
N CYS A 92 -5.97 5.29 13.63
CA CYS A 92 -5.36 6.61 13.63
C CYS A 92 -5.22 7.08 12.18
N ALA A 93 -5.49 8.36 11.92
CA ALA A 93 -5.33 8.91 10.58
C ALA A 93 -3.85 8.94 10.17
N ALA A 94 -3.55 8.67 8.90
CA ALA A 94 -2.17 8.62 8.43
C ALA A 94 -1.39 9.93 8.67
N ASN A 95 -2.07 11.08 8.63
CA ASN A 95 -1.46 12.39 8.89
C ASN A 95 -1.00 12.59 10.35
N GLU A 96 -1.51 11.81 11.29
CA GLU A 96 -1.14 11.83 12.71
C GLU A 96 0.13 11.01 12.99
N PHE A 97 0.60 10.18 12.04
CA PHE A 97 1.82 9.40 12.21
C PHE A 97 3.06 10.30 12.33
N THR A 98 3.96 9.92 13.22
CA THR A 98 5.29 10.53 13.40
C THR A 98 6.37 9.45 13.33
N SER A 99 7.62 9.83 13.01
CA SER A 99 8.74 8.89 13.13
C SER A 99 8.83 8.36 14.57
N GLY A 100 8.92 7.05 14.71
CA GLY A 100 8.84 6.33 15.98
C GLY A 100 7.45 5.80 16.33
N SER A 101 6.40 6.20 15.61
CA SER A 101 5.07 5.56 15.71
C SER A 101 5.13 4.08 15.30
N PHE A 102 4.07 3.32 15.59
CA PHE A 102 3.98 1.91 15.23
C PHE A 102 2.81 1.67 14.27
N LEU A 103 3.04 0.92 13.20
CA LEU A 103 2.03 0.50 12.23
C LEU A 103 1.73 -0.98 12.44
N TYR A 104 0.45 -1.35 12.49
CA TYR A 104 0.04 -2.75 12.56
C TYR A 104 -0.08 -3.35 11.15
N ASP A 105 0.69 -4.40 10.88
CA ASP A 105 0.78 -5.05 9.56
C ASP A 105 -0.16 -6.29 9.44
N GLY A 106 -0.98 -6.53 10.46
CA GLY A 106 -1.83 -7.72 10.57
C GLY A 106 -1.17 -8.91 11.27
N ALA A 107 0.16 -8.93 11.39
CA ALA A 107 0.91 -9.91 12.17
C ALA A 107 1.45 -9.29 13.47
N GLY A 108 1.86 -8.02 13.44
CA GLY A 108 2.49 -7.32 14.55
C GLY A 108 2.61 -5.82 14.33
N PHE A 109 3.25 -5.15 15.29
CA PHE A 109 3.53 -3.72 15.22
C PHE A 109 4.94 -3.48 14.70
N GLN A 110 5.03 -2.75 13.60
CA GLN A 110 6.28 -2.35 12.98
C GLN A 110 6.57 -0.88 13.25
N GLN A 111 7.79 -0.53 13.63
CA GLN A 111 8.16 0.85 13.89
C GLN A 111 8.25 1.64 12.59
N VAL A 112 7.65 2.83 12.53
CA VAL A 112 7.76 3.74 11.40
C VAL A 112 9.04 4.56 11.55
N ALA A 113 9.98 4.39 10.61
CA ALA A 113 11.26 5.09 10.61
C ALA A 113 11.14 6.50 10.02
N GLU A 114 10.34 6.66 8.96
CA GLU A 114 10.20 7.94 8.25
C GLU A 114 8.74 8.20 7.86
N VAL A 115 8.35 9.47 7.97
CA VAL A 115 7.05 9.98 7.57
C VAL A 115 7.28 11.22 6.70
N VAL A 116 6.82 11.17 5.45
CA VAL A 116 6.89 12.31 4.52
C VAL A 116 5.48 12.71 4.11
N ARG A 117 5.14 13.98 4.31
CA ARG A 117 3.86 14.56 3.90
C ARG A 117 4.06 15.36 2.63
N PHE A 118 3.18 15.18 1.66
CA PHE A 118 3.27 15.90 0.38
C PHE A 118 1.91 15.98 -0.29
N LYS A 119 1.76 16.94 -1.20
CA LYS A 119 0.63 17.03 -2.11
C LYS A 119 1.01 16.48 -3.46
N LYS A 120 0.10 15.77 -4.11
CA LYS A 120 0.31 15.27 -5.47
C LYS A 120 -1.01 15.13 -6.20
N GLY A 121 -1.02 15.51 -7.48
CA GLY A 121 -2.05 15.07 -8.41
C GLY A 121 -2.03 13.54 -8.52
N THR A 122 -3.16 12.92 -8.21
CA THR A 122 -3.32 11.47 -8.35
C THR A 122 -4.72 11.16 -8.82
N SER A 123 -4.81 10.25 -9.79
CA SER A 123 -6.06 9.56 -10.11
C SER A 123 -6.22 8.41 -9.12
N VAL A 124 -7.36 8.34 -8.45
CA VAL A 124 -7.63 7.37 -7.38
C VAL A 124 -8.89 6.61 -7.74
N VAL A 125 -8.73 5.39 -8.24
CA VAL A 125 -9.90 4.53 -8.47
C VAL A 125 -10.50 4.18 -7.13
N GLU A 126 -11.77 4.56 -6.96
CA GLU A 126 -12.55 4.30 -5.76
C GLU A 126 -13.22 2.94 -5.87
N VAL A 127 -12.97 2.05 -4.91
CA VAL A 127 -13.70 0.78 -4.81
C VAL A 127 -14.47 0.76 -3.50
N SER A 128 -15.78 0.65 -3.66
CA SER A 128 -16.74 0.39 -2.61
C SER A 128 -16.90 -1.13 -2.44
N PHE A 129 -16.91 -1.59 -1.19
CA PHE A 129 -17.25 -2.96 -0.85
C PHE A 129 -18.69 -2.98 -0.32
N GLU A 130 -19.47 -4.01 -0.64
CA GLU A 130 -20.85 -4.16 -0.13
C GLU A 130 -20.94 -4.27 1.40
N SER A 131 -19.81 -4.51 2.09
CA SER A 131 -19.71 -4.58 3.55
C SER A 131 -18.43 -3.90 4.06
N ASP A 132 -18.35 -3.67 5.37
CA ASP A 132 -17.18 -3.12 6.09
C ASP A 132 -15.98 -4.09 6.14
N ALA A 133 -15.67 -4.74 5.01
CA ALA A 133 -14.56 -5.67 4.90
C ALA A 133 -13.22 -4.90 4.99
N VAL A 134 -12.28 -5.42 5.79
CA VAL A 134 -10.89 -4.97 5.78
C VAL A 134 -10.27 -5.34 4.43
N ALA A 135 -9.71 -4.37 3.70
CA ALA A 135 -8.92 -4.66 2.50
C ALA A 135 -7.44 -4.60 2.84
N LEU A 136 -6.73 -5.65 2.45
CA LEU A 136 -5.28 -5.65 2.42
C LEU A 136 -4.88 -5.03 1.08
N ALA A 137 -4.09 -3.96 1.13
CA ALA A 137 -3.50 -3.37 -0.05
C ALA A 137 -2.03 -3.76 -0.13
N TRP A 138 -1.62 -4.31 -1.26
CA TRP A 138 -0.21 -4.60 -1.55
C TRP A 138 0.36 -3.50 -2.42
N VAL A 139 1.46 -2.89 -1.96
CA VAL A 139 2.27 -2.05 -2.84
C VAL A 139 3.35 -2.96 -3.40
N LEU A 140 3.19 -3.37 -4.66
CA LEU A 140 4.27 -4.07 -5.36
C LEU A 140 5.49 -3.14 -5.41
N PRO A 141 6.70 -3.65 -5.11
CA PRO A 141 7.91 -2.87 -5.31
C PRO A 141 7.87 -2.36 -6.74
N ARG A 142 7.90 -1.03 -6.91
CA ARG A 142 8.14 -0.47 -8.23
C ARG A 142 9.42 -1.14 -8.71
N GLN A 143 9.33 -1.94 -9.77
CA GLN A 143 10.55 -2.26 -10.51
C GLN A 143 11.15 -0.89 -10.80
N GLN A 144 12.32 -0.60 -10.22
CA GLN A 144 13.13 0.47 -10.76
C GLN A 144 13.17 0.13 -12.24
N ARG A 145 12.62 1.01 -13.08
CA ARG A 145 12.99 1.00 -14.48
C ARG A 145 14.48 1.15 -14.40
N GLU A 146 15.17 0.02 -14.53
CA GLU A 146 16.60 -0.07 -14.55
C GLU A 146 16.96 0.90 -15.65
N GLY A 147 17.41 2.08 -15.22
CA GLY A 147 17.69 3.16 -16.11
C GLY A 147 18.75 2.60 -17.01
N ARG A 148 18.34 2.33 -18.26
CA ARG A 148 19.20 2.09 -19.40
C ARG A 148 20.02 3.35 -19.60
N LEU A 149 20.98 3.58 -18.72
CA LEU A 149 22.16 4.39 -18.97
C LEU A 149 23.08 3.50 -19.79
N SER A 150 22.70 3.27 -21.05
CA SER A 150 23.65 2.87 -22.07
C SER A 150 23.94 4.10 -22.93
N MET A 151 25.19 4.56 -22.83
CA MET A 151 25.96 5.32 -23.81
C MET A 151 25.47 6.73 -24.19
N ALA A 152 26.23 7.74 -23.78
CA ALA A 152 27.36 8.23 -24.57
C ALA A 152 28.49 8.71 -23.65
#